data_AF-C6TMA6-F1
#
_entry.id   AF-C6TMA6-F1
#
_cell.length_a   1.000
_cell.length_b   1.000
_cell.length_c   1.000
_cell.angle_alpha   90.00
_cell.angle_beta   90.00
_cell.angle_gamma   90.00
#
_symmetry.space_group_name_H-M   'P 1'
#
loop_
_entity.id
_entity.type
_entity.pdbx_description
1 polymer ?
#
loop_
_entity_poly.entity_id
_entity_poly.type
_entity_poly.pdbx_seq_one_letter_code
_entity_poly.pdbx_strand_id
1 'polypeptide(L)'
;MLRIAFRVMGPLLPKLANAHALFNKTLSSLLTILVDVFGKNSQTSIAVDASDIADIIDFLHHVVHYEGQGGPVQASSKPRPEVLALIGRASESLRPDIQHLLSHLNPDVNSSVYAAFHPKLAQNPT
;
A
#
# COMPACT_ATOMS: atom_id res chain seq x y z
N MET A 1 -7.89 -10.53 12.30
CA MET A 1 -6.55 -10.23 12.86
C MET A 1 -5.75 -9.26 12.00
N LEU A 2 -5.60 -9.50 10.68
CA LEU A 2 -4.84 -8.61 9.78
C LEU A 2 -5.32 -7.15 9.81
N ARG A 3 -6.65 -6.92 9.78
CA ARG A 3 -7.26 -5.59 9.90
C ARG A 3 -6.87 -4.84 11.18
N ILE A 4 -6.76 -5.55 12.30
CA ILE A 4 -6.35 -4.96 13.58
C ILE A 4 -4.88 -4.58 13.54
N ALA A 5 -4.01 -5.46 13.02
CA ALA A 5 -2.58 -5.16 12.85
C ALA A 5 -2.37 -3.92 11.99
N PHE A 6 -3.07 -3.82 10.86
CA PHE A 6 -2.97 -2.68 9.94
C PHE A 6 -3.51 -1.39 10.58
N ARG A 7 -4.63 -1.45 11.31
CA ARG A 7 -5.20 -0.29 12.03
C ARG A 7 -4.33 0.20 13.18
N VAL A 8 -3.68 -0.70 13.91
CA VAL A 8 -2.78 -0.33 15.02
C VAL A 8 -1.46 0.22 14.49
N MET A 9 -0.93 -0.37 13.42
CA MET A 9 0.37 0.02 12.86
C MET A 9 0.29 1.25 11.94
N GLY A 10 -0.85 1.50 11.31
CA GLY A 10 -1.09 2.67 10.44
C GLY A 10 -0.71 4.00 11.07
N PRO A 11 -1.20 4.34 12.28
CA PRO A 11 -0.84 5.57 12.98
C PRO A 11 0.64 5.65 13.44
N LEU A 12 1.34 4.52 13.49
CA LEU A 12 2.73 4.43 13.95
C LEU A 12 3.73 4.58 12.79
N LEU A 13 3.38 4.10 11.59
CA LEU A 13 4.23 4.14 10.41
C LEU A 13 4.75 5.55 10.03
N PRO A 14 3.96 6.64 10.13
CA PRO A 14 4.46 8.00 9.88
C PRO A 14 5.54 8.41 10.88
N LYS A 15 5.44 7.95 12.13
CA LYS A 15 6.47 8.20 13.17
C LYS A 15 7.75 7.41 12.88
N LEU A 16 7.63 6.30 12.16
CA LEU A 16 8.75 5.45 11.72
C LEU A 16 9.37 5.93 10.41
N ALA A 17 8.73 6.83 9.65
CA ALA A 17 9.23 7.28 8.35
C ALA A 17 10.62 7.95 8.43
N ASN A 18 10.95 8.56 9.58
CA ASN A 18 12.28 9.11 9.85
C ASN A 18 13.34 8.04 10.18
N ALA A 19 12.90 6.80 10.39
CA ALA A 19 13.73 5.61 10.63
C ALA A 19 13.49 4.59 9.49
N HIS A 20 13.88 4.98 8.27
CA HIS A 20 13.75 4.23 7.01
C HIS A 20 13.93 2.70 7.15
N ALA A 21 15.01 2.26 7.79
CA ALA A 21 15.29 0.83 7.98
C ALA A 21 14.22 0.11 8.83
N LEU A 22 13.70 0.78 9.86
CA LEU A 22 12.66 0.24 10.73
C LEU A 22 11.29 0.29 10.03
N PHE A 23 11.00 1.35 9.29
CA PHE A 23 9.81 1.45 8.45
C PHE A 23 9.74 0.28 7.46
N ASN A 24 10.80 0.06 6.67
CA ASN A 24 10.82 -1.00 5.67
C ASN A 24 10.74 -2.41 6.26
N LYS A 25 11.40 -2.68 7.39
CA LYS A 25 11.24 -3.95 8.10
C LYS A 25 9.80 -4.15 8.59
N THR A 26 9.19 -3.11 9.13
CA THR A 26 7.81 -3.15 9.64
C THR A 26 6.82 -3.40 8.51
N LEU A 27 6.94 -2.64 7.41
CA LEU A 27 6.11 -2.83 6.23
C LEU A 27 6.30 -4.22 5.62
N SER A 28 7.54 -4.69 5.49
CA SER A 28 7.82 -6.05 5.01
C SER A 28 7.13 -7.11 5.87
N SER A 29 7.17 -6.97 7.20
CA SER A 29 6.50 -7.91 8.11
C SER A 29 4.98 -7.90 7.92
N LEU A 30 4.36 -6.73 7.73
CA LEU A 30 2.92 -6.62 7.48
C LEU A 30 2.53 -7.26 6.14
N LEU A 31 3.34 -7.06 5.10
CA LEU A 31 3.13 -7.65 3.78
C LEU A 31 3.32 -9.17 3.80
N THR A 32 4.26 -9.70 4.60
CA THR A 32 4.38 -11.15 4.80
C THR A 32 3.10 -11.73 5.39
N ILE A 33 2.52 -11.11 6.43
CA ILE A 33 1.26 -11.60 7.03
C ILE A 33 0.11 -11.52 5.99
N LEU A 34 0.06 -10.47 5.17
CA LEU A 34 -0.90 -10.38 4.06
C LEU A 34 -0.75 -11.57 3.10
N VAL A 35 0.47 -11.88 2.68
CA VAL A 35 0.77 -13.02 1.79
C VAL A 35 0.47 -14.36 2.48
N ASP A 36 0.70 -14.51 3.78
CA ASP A 36 0.38 -15.76 4.48
C ASP A 36 -1.13 -16.03 4.52
N VAL A 37 -1.95 -14.97 4.58
CA VAL A 37 -3.43 -15.08 4.61
C VAL A 37 -4.03 -15.22 3.21
N PHE A 38 -3.46 -14.52 2.21
CA PHE A 38 -4.04 -14.34 0.87
C PHE A 38 -3.16 -14.86 -0.29
N GLY A 39 -2.09 -15.55 0.03
CA GLY A 39 -1.09 -16.02 -0.91
C GLY A 39 -1.58 -17.19 -1.76
N LYS A 40 -0.86 -17.43 -2.85
CA LYS A 40 -1.10 -18.56 -3.78
C LYS A 40 -1.13 -19.92 -3.08
N ASN A 41 -0.43 -20.05 -1.96
CA ASN A 41 -0.32 -21.28 -1.18
C ASN A 41 -1.24 -21.31 0.05
N SER A 42 -2.02 -20.26 0.31
CA SER A 42 -2.89 -20.21 1.50
C SER A 42 -4.08 -21.14 1.32
N GLN A 43 -4.27 -22.06 2.27
CA GLN A 43 -5.43 -22.96 2.37
C GLN A 43 -6.68 -22.26 2.95
N THR A 44 -6.82 -20.95 2.77
CA THR A 44 -7.93 -20.18 3.35
C THR A 44 -9.24 -20.57 2.68
N SER A 45 -9.98 -21.49 3.32
CA SER A 45 -11.32 -21.96 2.92
C SER A 45 -12.43 -20.94 3.19
N ILE A 46 -12.12 -19.83 3.86
CA ILE A 46 -13.10 -18.85 4.33
C ILE A 46 -13.17 -17.73 3.30
N ALA A 47 -14.38 -17.46 2.80
CA ALA A 47 -14.65 -16.28 1.98
C ALA A 47 -14.26 -15.03 2.78
N VAL A 48 -13.34 -14.25 2.23
CA VAL A 48 -12.90 -13.01 2.89
C VAL A 48 -13.93 -11.93 2.63
N ASP A 49 -14.37 -11.26 3.70
CA ASP A 49 -15.28 -10.13 3.59
C ASP A 49 -14.66 -9.01 2.74
N ALA A 50 -15.42 -8.51 1.76
CA ALA A 50 -14.99 -7.41 0.90
C ALA A 50 -14.54 -6.16 1.69
N SER A 51 -15.14 -5.92 2.86
CA SER A 51 -14.78 -4.81 3.74
C SER A 51 -13.37 -4.94 4.34
N ASP A 52 -12.89 -6.16 4.56
CA ASP A 52 -11.54 -6.38 5.09
C ASP A 52 -10.49 -6.12 4.02
N ILE A 53 -10.79 -6.47 2.76
CA ILE A 53 -9.90 -6.20 1.62
C ILE A 53 -9.85 -4.70 1.30
N ALA A 54 -11.00 -4.01 1.36
CA ALA A 54 -11.05 -2.56 1.14
C ALA A 54 -10.17 -1.78 2.15
N ASP A 55 -10.24 -2.11 3.44
CA ASP A 55 -9.41 -1.49 4.48
C ASP A 55 -7.91 -1.76 4.27
N ILE A 56 -7.55 -2.94 3.77
CA ILE A 56 -6.15 -3.28 3.44
C ILE A 56 -5.66 -2.44 2.26
N ILE A 57 -6.48 -2.31 1.22
CA ILE A 57 -6.14 -1.51 0.04
C ILE A 57 -5.92 -0.05 0.43
N ASP A 58 -6.84 0.53 1.21
CA ASP A 58 -6.74 1.92 1.69
C ASP A 58 -5.48 2.15 2.52
N PHE A 59 -5.15 1.21 3.42
CA PHE A 59 -3.89 1.25 4.16
C PHE A 59 -2.67 1.22 3.23
N LEU A 60 -2.65 0.33 2.24
CA LEU A 60 -1.53 0.20 1.31
C LEU A 60 -1.38 1.46 0.46
N HIS A 61 -2.49 2.11 0.07
CA HIS A 61 -2.47 3.44 -0.54
C HIS A 61 -1.73 4.45 0.33
N HIS A 62 -2.06 4.47 1.61
CA HIS A 62 -1.55 5.49 2.51
C HIS A 62 -0.08 5.28 2.88
N VAL A 63 0.31 4.03 3.18
CA VAL A 63 1.68 3.70 3.62
C VAL A 63 2.73 4.00 2.56
N VAL A 64 2.39 3.81 1.29
CA VAL A 64 3.32 3.98 0.16
C VAL A 64 3.78 5.43 -0.01
N HIS A 65 2.97 6.40 0.42
CA HIS A 65 3.33 7.83 0.36
C HIS A 65 4.07 8.33 1.61
N TYR A 66 3.93 7.65 2.75
CA TYR A 66 4.46 8.14 4.02
C TYR A 66 5.99 8.19 4.08
N GLU A 67 6.67 7.19 3.53
CA GLU A 67 8.15 7.19 3.55
C GLU A 67 8.74 8.23 2.56
N GLY A 68 7.98 8.63 1.56
CA GLY A 68 8.42 9.52 0.48
C GLY A 68 8.85 10.92 0.94
N GLN A 69 8.27 11.44 2.02
CA GLN A 69 8.39 12.87 2.35
C GLN A 69 8.82 13.21 3.78
N GLY A 70 8.98 12.24 4.69
CA GLY A 70 9.42 12.53 6.08
C GLY A 70 8.45 13.43 6.86
N GLY A 71 7.18 13.49 6.45
CA GLY A 71 6.14 14.37 6.97
C GLY A 71 4.74 13.93 6.51
N PRO A 72 3.69 14.74 6.74
CA PRO A 72 2.34 14.42 6.29
C PRO A 72 2.30 14.19 4.77
N VAL A 73 1.55 13.18 4.31
CA VAL A 73 1.37 12.90 2.89
C VAL A 73 0.74 14.10 2.19
N GLN A 74 1.49 14.70 1.26
CA GLN A 74 1.00 15.74 0.36
C GLN A 74 0.60 15.14 -0.99
N ALA A 75 -0.25 15.84 -1.75
CA ALA A 75 -0.67 15.42 -3.09
C ALA A 75 0.49 15.27 -4.11
N SER A 76 1.65 15.88 -3.83
CA SER A 76 2.88 15.75 -4.64
C SER A 76 3.84 14.68 -4.13
N SER A 77 3.46 13.92 -3.09
CA SER A 77 4.32 12.91 -2.47
C SER A 77 4.60 11.79 -3.45
N LYS A 78 5.89 11.52 -3.66
CA LYS A 78 6.32 10.39 -4.47
C LYS A 78 6.76 9.25 -3.56
N PRO A 79 6.27 8.02 -3.79
CA PRO A 79 6.74 6.86 -3.06
C PRO A 79 8.23 6.62 -3.30
N ARG A 80 8.92 6.06 -2.30
CA ARG A 80 10.32 5.62 -2.48
C ARG A 80 10.36 4.33 -3.31
N PRO A 81 11.35 4.15 -4.20
CA PRO A 81 11.49 2.94 -5.01
C PRO A 81 11.54 1.65 -4.18
N GLU A 82 12.18 1.68 -3.01
CA GLU A 82 12.30 0.52 -2.12
C GLU A 82 10.94 0.06 -1.57
N VAL A 83 10.07 1.00 -1.22
CA VAL A 83 8.69 0.72 -0.77
C VAL A 83 7.87 0.11 -1.89
N LEU A 84 7.96 0.69 -3.09
CA LEU A 84 7.29 0.16 -4.27
C LEU A 84 7.75 -1.26 -4.59
N ALA A 85 9.05 -1.54 -4.44
CA ALA A 85 9.60 -2.88 -4.61
C ALA A 85 9.07 -3.88 -3.56
N LEU A 86 8.86 -3.46 -2.31
CA LEU A 86 8.23 -4.30 -1.27
C LEU A 86 6.79 -4.66 -1.63
N ILE A 87 6.00 -3.67 -2.07
CA ILE A 87 4.60 -3.87 -2.49
C ILE A 87 4.53 -4.77 -3.72
N GLY A 88 5.39 -4.56 -4.72
CA GLY A 88 5.44 -5.37 -5.93
C GLY A 88 5.70 -6.85 -5.62
N ARG A 89 6.71 -7.15 -4.82
CA ARG A 89 7.02 -8.54 -4.40
C ARG A 89 5.88 -9.21 -3.64
N ALA A 90 5.21 -8.46 -2.76
CA ALA A 90 4.06 -8.97 -2.03
C ALA A 90 2.90 -9.29 -3.00
N SER A 91 2.59 -8.36 -3.92
CA SER A 91 1.53 -8.50 -4.92
C SER A 91 1.72 -9.74 -5.81
N GLU A 92 2.94 -10.01 -6.26
CA GLU A 92 3.29 -11.20 -7.06
C GLU A 92 3.05 -12.52 -6.32
N SER A 93 3.04 -12.50 -4.99
CA SER A 93 2.86 -13.68 -4.14
C SER A 93 1.38 -13.95 -3.77
N LEU A 94 0.49 -13.00 -4.05
CA LEU A 94 -0.94 -13.10 -3.77
C LEU A 94 -1.67 -13.95 -4.82
N ARG A 95 -2.84 -14.48 -4.44
CA ARG A 95 -3.75 -15.13 -5.38
C ARG A 95 -4.27 -14.11 -6.43
N PRO A 96 -4.65 -14.57 -7.64
CA PRO A 96 -5.07 -13.68 -8.72
C PRO A 96 -6.26 -12.76 -8.40
N ASP A 97 -7.22 -13.25 -7.62
CA ASP A 97 -8.40 -12.50 -7.18
C ASP A 97 -8.01 -11.28 -6.33
N ILE A 98 -7.04 -11.45 -5.43
CA ILE A 98 -6.53 -10.38 -4.58
C ILE A 98 -5.53 -9.50 -5.35
N GLN A 99 -4.67 -10.10 -6.18
CA GLN A 99 -3.70 -9.38 -6.99
C GLN A 99 -4.38 -8.36 -7.91
N HIS A 100 -5.52 -8.73 -8.52
CA HIS A 100 -6.32 -7.82 -9.33
C HIS A 100 -6.80 -6.60 -8.52
N LEU A 101 -7.18 -6.81 -7.26
CA LEU A 101 -7.61 -5.74 -6.36
C LEU A 101 -6.46 -4.79 -5.99
N LEU A 102 -5.21 -5.24 -6.07
CA LEU A 102 -4.02 -4.42 -5.81
C LEU A 102 -3.37 -3.86 -7.09
N SER A 103 -3.92 -4.13 -8.27
CA SER A 103 -3.33 -3.78 -9.56
C SER A 103 -3.05 -2.28 -9.74
N HIS A 104 -3.83 -1.45 -9.06
CA HIS A 104 -3.70 0.01 -9.07
C HIS A 104 -2.58 0.54 -8.16
N LEU A 105 -2.03 -0.29 -7.27
CA LEU A 105 -0.88 0.02 -6.41
C LEU A 105 0.46 -0.16 -7.16
N ASN A 106 0.45 -0.03 -8.49
CA ASN A 106 1.56 -0.37 -9.37
C ASN A 106 2.86 0.36 -8.95
N PRO A 107 4.01 -0.34 -8.86
CA PRO A 107 5.31 0.25 -8.54
C PRO A 107 5.86 1.24 -9.57
N ASP A 108 5.26 1.35 -10.75
CA ASP A 108 5.66 2.34 -11.74
C ASP A 108 5.29 3.76 -11.30
N VAL A 109 6.30 4.55 -10.96
CA VAL A 109 6.20 5.96 -10.55
C VAL A 109 5.46 6.84 -11.58
N ASN A 110 5.31 6.40 -12.83
CA ASN A 110 4.63 7.15 -13.89
C ASN A 110 3.19 6.67 -14.16
N SER A 111 2.84 5.43 -13.83
CA SER A 111 1.50 4.85 -14.10
C SER A 111 0.74 4.45 -12.85
N SER A 112 1.37 4.50 -11.68
CA SER A 112 0.69 4.32 -10.41
C SER A 112 -0.38 5.38 -10.22
N VAL A 113 -1.52 5.01 -9.62
CA VAL A 113 -2.55 5.99 -9.20
C VAL A 113 -1.96 7.03 -8.23
N TYR A 114 -0.81 6.72 -7.61
CA TYR A 114 0.02 7.63 -6.81
C TYR A 114 0.70 8.76 -7.59
N ALA A 115 0.79 8.65 -8.91
CA ALA A 115 1.37 9.66 -9.80
C ALA A 115 0.32 10.63 -10.36
N ALA A 116 -0.97 10.32 -10.17
CA ALA A 116 -2.06 11.17 -10.59
C ALA A 116 -2.11 12.42 -9.70
N PHE A 117 -1.29 13.41 -10.05
CA PHE A 117 -1.66 14.80 -9.87
C PHE A 117 -3.13 14.91 -10.25
N HIS A 118 -3.97 15.43 -9.35
CA HIS A 118 -5.24 15.99 -9.77
C HIS A 118 -4.95 16.81 -11.03
N PRO A 119 -5.50 16.47 -12.22
CA PRO A 119 -5.47 17.43 -13.29
C PRO A 119 -6.15 18.64 -12.68
N LYS A 120 -5.41 19.74 -12.51
CA LYS A 120 -6.05 21.04 -12.29
C LYS A 120 -7.08 21.10 -13.39
N LEU A 121 -8.36 21.00 -13.02
CA LEU A 121 -9.47 21.29 -13.91
C LEU A 121 -9.07 22.60 -14.57
N ALA A 122 -8.69 22.53 -15.84
CA ALA A 122 -8.34 23.69 -16.61
C ALA A 122 -9.60 24.55 -16.54
N GLN A 123 -9.54 25.63 -15.78
CA GLN A 123 -10.54 26.67 -15.84
C GLN A 123 -10.46 27.20 -17.26
N ASN A 124 -11.39 26.75 -18.10
CA ASN A 124 -11.58 27.33 -19.42
C ASN A 124 -11.81 28.83 -19.23
N PRO A 125 -10.98 29.71 -19.82
CA PRO A 125 -11.35 31.10 -19.95
C PRO A 125 -12.49 31.19 -20.98
N THR A 126 -13.63 31.70 -20.54
CA THR A 126 -14.66 32.30 -21.41
C THR A 126 -14.09 33.45 -22.24
#